data_AF-A0A0F9CH66-F1
#
_entry.id   AF-A0A0F9CH66-F1
#
_cell.length_a   1.000
_cell.length_b   1.000
_cell.length_c   1.000
_cell.angle_alpha   90.00
_cell.angle_beta   90.00
_cell.angle_gamma   90.00
#
_symmetry.space_group_name_H-M   'P 1'
#
loop_
_entity.id
_entity.type
_entity.pdbx_description
1 polymer ?
#
loop_
_entity_poly.entity_id
_entity_poly.type
_entity_poly.pdbx_seq_one_letter_code
_entity_poly.pdbx_strand_id
1 'polypeptide(L)'
;HEANPIPTTSTLTLESLAKVHTNSELDSLPYSIFSDDYRYYAIIDFVSPSGTIVESFYKEIHETYDGGTIEITSSDIEDLLIALGPGISSIRVYVAESEFYKKSPTVSIPLEIKTPNWLQFGEKNTQINLINPLISAWGAAYDNGEEMPFESNYPHIIGSIWIDPDFMGTGEEIERSIQDYIEINLDVTIYNDDGTASTFPLQNNVMLRPGNRDGILTFRIGLGPENAFLMGMQCDLNLSFNIDFNKDKVYEDLRDVEIYLLDLRIEANPSSSTPSTTWSIYDNGFASPEIGVIKEVSVEEQTGILYLGGTENGQIYGQDISFLFNNDTLDYGIDANSELLSLNALSEITALKVNGIKDGDNYEFIQGIDWNMPYNPSGILYNDSVIHFLEATLPDEGTELSVTYKLKFDFTGKSFGKITLGYSNDYNESSIEIQLPQGFLPESNKSYSAMFTRFNQSGAGLVSVYSLDYGRQNAVLSDFIIYNEAELETLNADYPISKTIVSNHLEITFTQGAPNTPFNVDYGVKSQYSLSYGFQKLNKSYSDSIRLMYNDTTAPKILDESNNEL
;
A
#
# COMPACT_ATOMS: atom_id res chain seq x y z
N HIS A 1 -73.55 -6.68 25.47
CA HIS A 1 -74.31 -7.45 26.48
C HIS A 1 -74.71 -8.77 25.84
N GLU A 2 -74.12 -9.87 26.29
CA GLU A 2 -74.62 -11.20 25.94
C GLU A 2 -75.89 -11.46 26.76
N ALA A 3 -76.98 -11.76 26.08
CA ALA A 3 -78.26 -12.11 26.67
C ALA A 3 -78.83 -13.30 25.88
N ASN A 4 -79.42 -14.27 26.58
CA ASN A 4 -79.93 -15.47 25.93
C ASN A 4 -81.41 -15.28 25.54
N PRO A 5 -81.84 -15.72 24.36
CA PRO A 5 -83.25 -15.66 23.99
C PRO A 5 -84.10 -16.57 24.87
N ILE A 6 -85.25 -16.06 25.32
CA ILE A 6 -86.20 -16.79 26.18
C ILE A 6 -86.79 -17.97 25.36
N PRO A 7 -86.70 -19.24 25.81
CA PRO A 7 -87.09 -20.38 25.00
C PRO A 7 -88.60 -20.41 24.72
N THR A 8 -89.00 -20.37 23.44
CA THR A 8 -90.38 -20.68 23.03
C THR A 8 -90.47 -22.13 22.56
N THR A 9 -91.40 -22.89 23.14
CA THR A 9 -91.57 -24.34 22.90
C THR A 9 -92.13 -24.66 21.51
N SER A 10 -91.27 -24.71 20.49
CA SER A 10 -91.49 -25.49 19.25
C SER A 10 -90.22 -25.48 18.40
N THR A 11 -89.76 -26.69 18.04
CA THR A 11 -88.63 -27.08 17.17
C THR A 11 -87.84 -25.96 16.43
N LEU A 12 -86.53 -25.97 16.66
CA LEU A 12 -85.53 -25.13 15.99
C LEU A 12 -85.51 -25.39 14.47
N THR A 13 -85.69 -24.33 13.69
CA THR A 13 -85.52 -24.28 12.23
C THR A 13 -84.34 -23.35 11.87
N LEU A 14 -83.79 -23.45 10.66
CA LEU A 14 -82.69 -22.58 10.22
C LEU A 14 -83.06 -21.08 10.29
N GLU A 15 -84.31 -20.72 10.02
CA GLU A 15 -84.82 -19.35 10.18
C GLU A 15 -84.86 -18.91 11.65
N SER A 16 -85.13 -19.82 12.60
CA SER A 16 -85.11 -19.48 14.03
C SER A 16 -83.71 -19.22 14.58
N LEU A 17 -82.67 -19.82 13.98
CA LEU A 17 -81.27 -19.61 14.37
C LEU A 17 -80.66 -18.32 13.81
N ALA A 18 -81.27 -17.74 12.77
CA ALA A 18 -80.81 -16.50 12.13
C ALA A 18 -81.69 -15.28 12.44
N LYS A 19 -82.70 -15.43 13.31
CA LYS A 19 -83.63 -14.35 13.65
C LYS A 19 -82.95 -13.32 14.56
N VAL A 20 -83.08 -12.03 14.23
CA VAL A 20 -82.65 -10.93 15.09
C VAL A 20 -83.70 -10.71 16.18
N HIS A 21 -83.31 -10.81 17.46
CA HIS A 21 -84.20 -10.69 18.61
C HIS A 21 -84.31 -9.25 19.11
N THR A 22 -85.48 -8.90 19.64
CA THR A 22 -85.72 -7.60 20.30
C THR A 22 -85.44 -7.71 21.80
N ASN A 23 -85.12 -6.59 22.47
CA ASN A 23 -84.73 -6.58 23.89
C ASN A 23 -85.76 -7.24 24.85
N SER A 24 -87.03 -7.32 24.48
CA SER A 24 -88.08 -7.99 25.26
C SER A 24 -88.05 -9.53 25.16
N GLU A 25 -87.23 -10.09 24.28
CA GLU A 25 -87.12 -11.53 24.01
C GLU A 25 -85.83 -12.14 24.59
N LEU A 26 -85.04 -11.37 25.34
CA LEU A 26 -83.73 -11.74 25.87
C LEU A 26 -83.72 -11.69 27.40
N ASP A 27 -83.14 -12.70 28.04
CA ASP A 27 -82.93 -12.75 29.49
C ASP A 27 -81.49 -12.32 29.82
N SER A 28 -81.33 -11.42 30.80
CA SER A 28 -80.02 -10.89 31.19
C SER A 28 -79.24 -11.93 32.01
N LEU A 29 -77.99 -12.21 31.62
CA LEU A 29 -77.10 -13.08 32.41
C LEU A 29 -76.75 -12.42 33.76
N PRO A 30 -76.63 -13.20 34.85
CA PRO A 30 -76.44 -12.68 36.21
C PRO A 30 -75.00 -12.23 36.53
N TYR A 31 -74.11 -12.14 35.55
CA TYR A 31 -72.69 -11.82 35.75
C TYR A 31 -72.35 -10.44 35.19
N SER A 32 -71.84 -9.56 36.04
CA SER A 32 -71.26 -8.27 35.65
C SER A 32 -69.77 -8.45 35.40
N ILE A 33 -69.28 -8.10 34.22
CA ILE A 33 -67.85 -8.08 33.90
C ILE A 33 -67.06 -7.01 34.67
N PHE A 34 -67.72 -6.19 35.49
CA PHE A 34 -67.12 -5.10 36.26
C PHE A 34 -66.93 -5.42 37.76
N SER A 35 -67.13 -6.67 38.18
CA SER A 35 -67.05 -7.05 39.61
C SER A 35 -65.89 -7.98 40.00
N ASP A 36 -65.01 -8.34 39.06
CA ASP A 36 -63.84 -9.20 39.34
C ASP A 36 -62.52 -8.41 39.21
N ASP A 37 -61.59 -8.61 40.16
CA ASP A 37 -60.19 -8.14 40.16
C ASP A 37 -59.36 -8.84 39.05
N TYR A 38 -59.85 -8.82 37.82
CA TYR A 38 -59.21 -9.52 36.71
C TYR A 38 -58.00 -8.74 36.20
N ARG A 39 -56.82 -9.34 36.26
CA ARG A 39 -55.55 -8.75 35.81
C ARG A 39 -55.29 -9.10 34.35
N TYR A 40 -55.01 -8.09 33.54
CA TYR A 40 -54.61 -8.28 32.15
C TYR A 40 -53.10 -8.43 32.04
N TYR A 41 -52.66 -9.17 31.04
CA TYR A 41 -51.24 -9.39 30.77
C TYR A 41 -50.90 -9.09 29.33
N ALA A 42 -49.71 -8.56 29.11
CA ALA A 42 -49.11 -8.38 27.80
C ALA A 42 -47.95 -9.35 27.60
N ILE A 43 -47.85 -9.86 26.38
CA ILE A 43 -46.70 -10.59 25.89
C ILE A 43 -45.84 -9.64 25.07
N ILE A 44 -44.55 -9.62 25.38
CA ILE A 44 -43.52 -8.82 24.73
C ILE A 44 -42.50 -9.79 24.15
N ASP A 45 -42.59 -10.06 22.85
CA ASP A 45 -41.67 -10.94 22.14
C ASP A 45 -40.54 -10.12 21.51
N PHE A 46 -39.30 -10.52 21.74
CA PHE A 46 -38.12 -9.92 21.13
C PHE A 46 -37.65 -10.80 19.99
N VAL A 47 -37.63 -10.23 18.78
CA VAL A 47 -37.43 -10.96 17.54
C VAL A 47 -36.11 -10.52 16.92
N SER A 48 -35.23 -11.49 16.68
CA SER A 48 -33.95 -11.31 16.02
C SER A 48 -34.10 -10.79 14.59
N PRO A 49 -33.02 -10.29 13.95
CA PRO A 49 -33.03 -9.95 12.53
C PRO A 49 -33.42 -11.13 11.61
N SER A 50 -33.21 -12.37 12.06
CA SER A 50 -33.61 -13.60 11.34
C SER A 50 -35.09 -13.97 11.51
N GLY A 51 -35.86 -13.22 12.30
CA GLY A 51 -37.29 -13.45 12.51
C GLY A 51 -37.63 -14.44 13.61
N THR A 52 -36.64 -14.90 14.39
CA THR A 52 -36.81 -15.85 15.50
C THR A 52 -37.10 -15.08 16.79
N ILE A 53 -38.04 -15.57 17.60
CA ILE A 53 -38.25 -15.04 18.96
C ILE A 53 -37.08 -15.51 19.83
N VAL A 54 -36.30 -14.57 20.32
CA VAL A 54 -35.11 -14.82 21.15
C VAL A 54 -35.49 -14.85 22.62
N GLU A 55 -36.44 -14.00 23.02
CA GLU A 55 -36.93 -13.89 24.39
C GLU A 55 -38.39 -13.40 24.40
N SER A 56 -39.15 -13.79 25.44
CA SER A 56 -40.56 -13.39 25.59
C SER A 56 -40.87 -13.04 27.04
N PHE A 57 -41.31 -11.81 27.28
CA PHE A 57 -41.76 -11.40 28.61
C PHE A 57 -43.29 -11.47 28.72
N TYR A 58 -43.75 -11.95 29.87
CA TYR A 58 -45.16 -11.94 30.26
C TYR A 58 -45.34 -10.98 31.44
N LYS A 59 -45.90 -9.80 31.18
CA LYS A 59 -45.99 -8.71 32.16
C LYS A 59 -47.44 -8.31 32.43
N GLU A 60 -47.77 -8.08 33.69
CA GLU A 60 -49.07 -7.55 34.09
C GLU A 60 -49.25 -6.12 33.55
N ILE A 61 -50.45 -5.81 33.06
CA ILE A 61 -50.82 -4.47 32.62
C ILE A 61 -51.39 -3.73 33.82
N HIS A 62 -50.70 -2.66 34.25
CA HIS A 62 -51.17 -1.81 35.33
C HIS A 62 -52.13 -0.75 34.79
N GLU A 63 -53.34 -0.69 35.34
CA GLU A 63 -54.38 0.24 34.89
C GLU A 63 -53.99 1.71 35.14
N THR A 64 -54.27 2.56 34.15
CA THR A 64 -54.17 4.01 34.23
C THR A 64 -55.52 4.65 33.88
N TYR A 65 -55.65 5.96 34.12
CA TYR A 65 -56.90 6.69 33.91
C TYR A 65 -57.46 6.59 32.46
N ASP A 66 -56.59 6.38 31.48
CA ASP A 66 -56.89 6.34 30.05
C ASP A 66 -56.39 5.07 29.34
N GLY A 67 -55.98 4.04 30.08
CA GLY A 67 -55.47 2.80 29.49
C GLY A 67 -54.75 1.90 30.48
N GLY A 68 -53.62 1.34 30.06
CA GLY A 68 -52.76 0.55 30.91
C GLY A 68 -51.30 0.68 30.49
N THR A 69 -50.40 0.52 31.46
CA THR A 69 -48.96 0.64 31.29
C THR A 69 -48.25 -0.65 31.63
N ILE A 70 -47.15 -0.92 30.93
CA ILE A 70 -46.24 -2.03 31.19
C ILE A 70 -44.84 -1.43 31.31
N GLU A 71 -44.06 -1.86 32.29
CA GLU A 71 -42.70 -1.37 32.52
C GLU A 71 -41.68 -2.47 32.19
N ILE A 72 -40.64 -2.08 31.44
CA ILE A 72 -39.45 -2.89 31.15
C ILE A 72 -38.29 -2.20 31.86
N THR A 73 -37.62 -2.89 32.78
CA THR A 73 -36.53 -2.30 33.59
C THR A 73 -35.20 -2.37 32.86
N SER A 74 -34.21 -1.61 33.32
CA SER A 74 -32.85 -1.62 32.75
C SER A 74 -32.17 -3.00 32.85
N SER A 75 -32.43 -3.75 33.93
CA SER A 75 -31.94 -5.13 34.08
C SER A 75 -32.51 -6.06 32.99
N ASP A 76 -33.79 -5.89 32.64
CA ASP A 76 -34.44 -6.69 31.59
C ASP A 76 -33.86 -6.36 30.19
N ILE A 77 -33.24 -5.19 30.02
CA ILE A 77 -32.65 -4.73 28.75
C ILE A 77 -31.19 -5.18 28.60
N GLU A 78 -30.40 -5.26 29.68
CA GLU A 78 -28.99 -5.66 29.60
C GLU A 78 -28.83 -7.10 29.10
N ASP A 79 -29.59 -8.05 29.65
CA ASP A 79 -29.57 -9.45 29.22
C ASP A 79 -30.08 -9.60 27.77
N LEU A 80 -31.03 -8.74 27.38
CA LEU A 80 -31.60 -8.72 26.04
C LEU A 80 -30.62 -8.23 24.97
N LEU A 81 -29.81 -7.21 25.27
CA LEU A 81 -28.83 -6.65 24.34
C LEU A 81 -27.75 -7.68 23.97
N ILE A 82 -27.39 -8.56 24.91
CA ILE A 82 -26.46 -9.67 24.68
C ILE A 82 -27.11 -10.70 23.75
N ALA A 83 -28.39 -11.03 23.96
CA ALA A 83 -29.08 -12.07 23.23
C ALA A 83 -29.47 -11.68 21.78
N LEU A 84 -29.83 -10.42 21.54
CA LEU A 84 -30.29 -9.95 20.22
C LEU A 84 -29.15 -9.71 19.21
N GLY A 85 -27.95 -9.40 19.70
CA GLY A 85 -26.80 -9.06 18.85
C GLY A 85 -26.97 -7.76 18.06
N PRO A 86 -25.95 -7.35 17.29
CA PRO A 86 -25.99 -6.09 16.52
C PRO A 86 -26.93 -6.20 15.31
N GLY A 87 -27.67 -5.11 15.02
CA GLY A 87 -28.56 -5.00 13.85
C GLY A 87 -29.98 -4.51 14.16
N ILE A 88 -30.89 -4.69 13.19
CA ILE A 88 -32.30 -4.30 13.31
C ILE A 88 -33.13 -5.49 13.81
N SER A 89 -33.49 -5.45 15.08
CA SER A 89 -34.40 -6.38 15.74
C SER A 89 -35.81 -5.77 15.82
N SER A 90 -36.80 -6.55 16.27
CA SER A 90 -38.14 -6.01 16.51
C SER A 90 -38.73 -6.51 17.82
N ILE A 91 -39.41 -5.60 18.53
CA ILE A 91 -40.23 -5.91 19.69
C ILE A 91 -41.67 -6.06 19.24
N ARG A 92 -42.33 -7.15 19.60
CA ARG A 92 -43.75 -7.39 19.35
C ARG A 92 -44.51 -7.39 20.66
N VAL A 93 -45.44 -6.46 20.80
CA VAL A 93 -46.28 -6.35 22.00
C VAL A 93 -47.73 -6.66 21.66
N TYR A 94 -48.37 -7.51 22.45
CA TYR A 94 -49.81 -7.77 22.37
C TYR A 94 -50.38 -8.18 23.73
N VAL A 95 -51.64 -7.81 23.98
CA VAL A 95 -52.39 -8.28 25.14
C VAL A 95 -52.74 -9.75 24.93
N ALA A 96 -52.46 -10.56 25.95
CA ALA A 96 -52.74 -11.99 25.94
C ALA A 96 -54.25 -12.27 25.87
N GLU A 97 -54.61 -13.41 25.29
CA GLU A 97 -55.99 -13.89 25.32
C GLU A 97 -56.39 -14.25 26.77
N SER A 98 -57.61 -13.88 27.13
CA SER A 98 -58.22 -14.14 28.43
C SER A 98 -59.54 -14.87 28.23
N GLU A 99 -60.15 -15.34 29.33
CA GLU A 99 -61.49 -15.95 29.30
C GLU A 99 -62.56 -14.99 28.75
N PHE A 100 -62.30 -13.67 28.81
CA PHE A 100 -63.24 -12.62 28.43
C PHE A 100 -62.91 -11.93 27.10
N TYR A 101 -61.64 -11.95 26.66
CA TYR A 101 -61.18 -11.21 25.48
C TYR A 101 -60.20 -12.01 24.64
N LYS A 102 -60.35 -11.92 23.31
CA LYS A 102 -59.35 -12.44 22.36
C LYS A 102 -58.08 -11.61 22.38
N LYS A 103 -56.95 -12.27 22.07
CA LYS A 103 -55.63 -11.66 21.89
C LYS A 103 -55.73 -10.37 21.05
N SER A 104 -55.05 -9.30 21.49
CA SER A 104 -55.03 -8.04 20.76
C SER A 104 -54.21 -8.15 19.46
N PRO A 105 -54.39 -7.22 18.51
CA PRO A 105 -53.43 -7.03 17.43
C PRO A 105 -52.02 -6.82 17.98
N THR A 106 -51.02 -7.31 17.25
CA THR A 106 -49.62 -7.13 17.59
C THR A 106 -49.13 -5.76 17.13
N VAL A 107 -48.54 -5.01 18.05
CA VAL A 107 -47.78 -3.80 17.76
C VAL A 107 -46.32 -4.21 17.59
N SER A 108 -45.71 -3.85 16.46
CA SER A 108 -44.31 -4.14 16.18
C SER A 108 -43.49 -2.86 16.21
N ILE A 109 -42.45 -2.82 17.05
CA ILE A 109 -41.55 -1.68 17.23
C ILE A 109 -40.16 -2.12 16.74
N PRO A 110 -39.58 -1.47 15.72
CA PRO A 110 -38.21 -1.76 15.30
C PRO A 110 -37.22 -1.25 16.36
N LEU A 111 -36.20 -2.04 16.67
CA LEU A 111 -35.13 -1.72 17.60
C LEU A 111 -33.79 -1.87 16.87
N GLU A 112 -33.00 -0.80 16.82
CA GLU A 112 -31.65 -0.83 16.24
C GLU A 112 -30.62 -0.95 17.37
N ILE A 113 -29.85 -2.04 17.38
CA ILE A 113 -28.78 -2.28 18.34
C ILE A 113 -27.45 -1.96 17.65
N LYS A 114 -26.80 -0.89 18.10
CA LYS A 114 -25.48 -0.44 17.63
C LYS A 114 -24.42 -0.86 18.64
N THR A 115 -23.51 -1.74 18.25
CA THR A 115 -22.30 -2.03 19.03
C THR A 115 -21.27 -0.91 18.85
N PRO A 116 -20.27 -0.79 19.75
CA PRO A 116 -19.27 0.30 19.70
C PRO A 116 -18.48 0.43 18.38
N ASN A 117 -18.52 -0.58 17.49
CA ASN A 117 -17.81 -0.59 16.20
C ASN A 117 -18.75 -0.86 14.99
N TRP A 118 -20.05 -0.53 15.10
CA TRP A 118 -21.01 -0.76 14.03
C TRP A 118 -20.75 0.14 12.81
N LEU A 119 -20.60 -0.47 11.62
CA LEU A 119 -20.44 0.20 10.33
C LEU A 119 -21.73 0.05 9.50
N GLN A 120 -22.36 1.17 9.14
CA GLN A 120 -23.57 1.19 8.33
C GLN A 120 -23.22 1.40 6.84
N PHE A 121 -23.56 0.42 6.00
CA PHE A 121 -23.41 0.56 4.54
C PHE A 121 -24.52 1.44 3.96
N GLY A 122 -24.15 2.48 3.22
CA GLY A 122 -25.10 3.30 2.45
C GLY A 122 -25.55 4.62 3.10
N GLU A 123 -24.79 5.18 4.05
CA GLU A 123 -25.02 6.59 4.40
C GLU A 123 -24.58 7.50 3.24
N LYS A 124 -25.19 8.69 3.16
CA LYS A 124 -24.97 9.64 2.06
C LYS A 124 -23.53 10.12 1.91
N ASN A 125 -22.68 9.89 2.93
CA ASN A 125 -21.27 10.25 2.96
C ASN A 125 -20.34 9.02 3.10
N THR A 126 -20.87 7.80 3.01
CA THR A 126 -20.03 6.59 3.04
C THR A 126 -19.32 6.45 1.69
N GLN A 127 -18.05 6.84 1.63
CA GLN A 127 -17.18 6.50 0.50
C GLN A 127 -16.66 5.07 0.68
N ILE A 128 -17.25 4.13 -0.05
CA ILE A 128 -16.69 2.78 -0.20
C ILE A 128 -16.04 2.73 -1.57
N ASN A 129 -14.72 2.57 -1.59
CA ASN A 129 -13.98 2.25 -2.80
C ASN A 129 -14.29 0.79 -3.18
N LEU A 130 -15.34 0.57 -3.97
CA LEU A 130 -15.70 -0.75 -4.47
C LEU A 130 -14.76 -1.14 -5.62
N ILE A 131 -14.11 -2.28 -5.49
CA ILE A 131 -13.29 -2.88 -6.53
C ILE A 131 -14.19 -3.72 -7.41
N ASN A 132 -14.10 -3.54 -8.73
CA ASN A 132 -14.72 -4.45 -9.68
C ASN A 132 -14.06 -5.84 -9.52
N PRO A 133 -14.81 -6.92 -9.19
CA PRO A 133 -14.24 -8.25 -8.99
C PRO A 133 -13.71 -8.90 -10.29
N LEU A 134 -13.82 -8.22 -11.43
CA LEU A 134 -13.35 -8.67 -12.74
C LEU A 134 -12.09 -7.93 -13.23
N ILE A 135 -11.30 -7.31 -12.33
CA ILE A 135 -10.01 -6.72 -12.69
C ILE A 135 -9.04 -7.85 -13.07
N SER A 136 -9.08 -8.22 -14.35
CA SER A 136 -7.89 -8.59 -15.11
C SER A 136 -6.91 -7.41 -15.06
N ALA A 137 -5.62 -7.63 -15.35
CA ALA A 137 -4.55 -6.61 -15.44
C ALA A 137 -4.80 -5.45 -16.46
N TRP A 138 -6.07 -5.19 -16.82
CA TRP A 138 -6.58 -4.20 -17.74
C TRP A 138 -7.56 -3.31 -16.95
N GLY A 139 -7.03 -2.25 -16.35
CA GLY A 139 -7.78 -1.24 -15.61
C GLY A 139 -6.83 -0.27 -14.93
N ALA A 140 -7.33 0.91 -14.57
CA ALA A 140 -6.61 1.87 -13.74
C ALA A 140 -7.36 2.03 -12.42
N ALA A 141 -6.63 2.08 -11.31
CA ALA A 141 -7.15 2.50 -10.03
C ALA A 141 -6.53 3.85 -9.67
N TYR A 142 -7.22 4.66 -8.87
CA TYR A 142 -6.75 5.97 -8.47
C TYR A 142 -6.89 6.13 -6.95
N ASP A 143 -5.88 6.73 -6.32
CA ASP A 143 -5.94 7.19 -4.94
C ASP A 143 -5.85 8.71 -4.93
N ASN A 144 -6.93 9.39 -4.54
CA ASN A 144 -7.01 10.86 -4.53
C ASN A 144 -6.65 11.55 -5.87
N GLY A 145 -6.86 10.85 -6.99
CA GLY A 145 -6.55 11.37 -8.33
C GLY A 145 -5.17 10.96 -8.87
N GLU A 146 -4.31 10.35 -8.05
CA GLU A 146 -3.06 9.73 -8.50
C GLU A 146 -3.33 8.31 -9.00
N GLU A 147 -2.80 7.98 -10.18
CA GLU A 147 -2.92 6.63 -10.74
C GLU A 147 -2.08 5.64 -9.93
N MET A 148 -2.71 4.54 -9.55
CA MET A 148 -2.09 3.45 -8.82
C MET A 148 -1.54 2.43 -9.82
N PRO A 149 -0.22 2.18 -9.87
CA PRO A 149 0.35 1.18 -10.77
C PRO A 149 -0.15 -0.23 -10.40
N PHE A 150 -0.38 -1.05 -11.43
CA PHE A 150 -0.57 -2.48 -11.22
C PHE A 150 0.76 -3.12 -10.80
N GLU A 151 0.75 -3.80 -9.66
CA GLU A 151 1.91 -4.53 -9.15
C GLU A 151 1.49 -5.90 -8.63
N SER A 152 2.32 -6.89 -8.93
CA SER A 152 2.21 -8.22 -8.34
C SER A 152 3.09 -8.33 -7.09
N ASN A 153 3.18 -9.53 -6.52
CA ASN A 153 4.13 -9.82 -5.44
C ASN A 153 5.48 -10.29 -5.97
N TYR A 154 5.66 -10.33 -7.29
CA TYR A 154 6.91 -10.74 -7.89
C TYR A 154 7.94 -9.61 -7.82
N PRO A 155 9.24 -9.94 -7.71
CA PRO A 155 10.28 -8.93 -7.75
C PRO A 155 10.37 -8.23 -9.10
N HIS A 156 10.87 -7.00 -9.07
CA HIS A 156 11.33 -6.25 -10.22
C HIS A 156 12.86 -6.24 -10.23
N ILE A 157 13.46 -6.24 -11.41
CA ILE A 157 14.84 -5.79 -11.60
C ILE A 157 14.81 -4.30 -11.91
N ILE A 158 15.60 -3.53 -11.15
CA ILE A 158 15.67 -2.07 -11.22
C ILE A 158 17.13 -1.69 -11.35
N GLY A 159 17.44 -0.72 -12.20
CA GLY A 159 18.80 -0.20 -12.30
C GLY A 159 18.90 1.18 -12.95
N SER A 160 20.06 1.80 -12.75
CA SER A 160 20.40 3.14 -13.23
C SER A 160 21.84 3.18 -13.74
N ILE A 161 22.05 3.68 -14.95
CA ILE A 161 23.34 3.63 -15.66
C ILE A 161 23.73 5.01 -16.18
N TRP A 162 25.00 5.37 -16.04
CA TRP A 162 25.62 6.55 -16.66
C TRP A 162 26.88 6.15 -17.41
N ILE A 163 27.12 6.76 -18.57
CA ILE A 163 28.34 6.58 -19.35
C ILE A 163 29.16 7.85 -19.26
N ASP A 164 30.42 7.74 -18.83
CA ASP A 164 31.27 8.91 -18.64
C ASP A 164 31.74 9.47 -19.99
N PRO A 165 31.60 10.78 -20.24
CA PRO A 165 32.18 11.41 -21.41
C PRO A 165 33.70 11.57 -21.27
N ASP A 166 34.39 11.52 -22.41
CA ASP A 166 35.84 11.74 -22.52
C ASP A 166 36.14 13.04 -23.28
N PHE A 167 36.73 14.02 -22.57
CA PHE A 167 37.14 15.33 -23.12
C PHE A 167 38.65 15.47 -23.39
N MET A 168 39.38 14.36 -23.55
CA MET A 168 40.83 14.37 -23.77
C MET A 168 41.27 14.59 -25.23
N GLY A 169 40.35 14.94 -26.12
CA GLY A 169 40.66 15.19 -27.53
C GLY A 169 41.19 16.60 -27.80
N THR A 170 41.33 16.96 -29.09
CA THR A 170 41.90 18.26 -29.50
C THR A 170 41.12 18.91 -30.64
N GLY A 171 41.13 20.25 -30.70
CA GLY A 171 40.54 20.99 -31.80
C GLY A 171 39.01 20.87 -31.86
N GLU A 172 38.47 20.43 -33.00
CA GLU A 172 37.04 20.18 -33.18
C GLU A 172 36.57 18.86 -32.54
N GLU A 173 37.50 17.99 -32.14
CA GLU A 173 37.24 16.70 -31.49
C GLU A 173 37.61 16.74 -29.99
N ILE A 174 37.34 17.84 -29.29
CA ILE A 174 37.64 17.93 -27.84
C ILE A 174 36.97 16.79 -27.07
N GLU A 175 35.71 16.50 -27.39
CA GLU A 175 34.99 15.33 -26.85
C GLU A 175 35.17 14.14 -27.79
N ARG A 176 36.00 13.17 -27.40
CA ARG A 176 36.29 11.96 -28.21
C ARG A 176 35.12 10.97 -28.20
N SER A 177 34.33 11.02 -27.13
CA SER A 177 33.20 10.11 -26.88
C SER A 177 31.87 10.54 -27.52
N ILE A 178 31.83 11.68 -28.24
CA ILE A 178 30.58 12.28 -28.73
C ILE A 178 29.74 11.36 -29.65
N GLN A 179 30.39 10.41 -30.33
CA GLN A 179 29.75 9.40 -31.18
C GLN A 179 29.77 8.00 -30.58
N ASP A 180 30.13 7.86 -29.30
CA ASP A 180 30.09 6.56 -28.64
C ASP A 180 28.66 6.13 -28.38
N TYR A 181 28.41 4.86 -28.63
CA TYR A 181 27.19 4.12 -28.39
C TYR A 181 27.55 2.84 -27.66
N ILE A 182 27.02 2.70 -26.46
CA ILE A 182 27.17 1.50 -25.65
C ILE A 182 25.85 0.76 -25.78
N GLU A 183 25.91 -0.47 -26.29
CA GLU A 183 24.75 -1.34 -26.32
C GLU A 183 24.54 -1.96 -24.94
N ILE A 184 23.35 -1.77 -24.39
CA ILE A 184 22.94 -2.32 -23.10
C ILE A 184 21.76 -3.27 -23.32
N ASN A 185 21.93 -4.52 -22.89
CA ASN A 185 20.90 -5.55 -23.03
C ASN A 185 20.64 -6.22 -21.68
N LEU A 186 19.37 -6.51 -21.42
CA LEU A 186 18.93 -7.37 -20.33
C LEU A 186 18.24 -8.60 -20.93
N ASP A 187 18.92 -9.74 -20.84
CA ASP A 187 18.40 -11.02 -21.28
C ASP A 187 17.94 -11.86 -20.09
N VAL A 188 16.99 -12.75 -20.32
CA VAL A 188 16.62 -13.82 -19.41
C VAL A 188 16.88 -15.17 -20.04
N THR A 189 17.50 -16.07 -19.29
CA THR A 189 17.63 -17.48 -19.65
C THR A 189 16.73 -18.30 -18.74
N ILE A 190 15.72 -18.97 -19.32
CA ILE A 190 14.84 -19.89 -18.61
C ILE A 190 15.34 -21.33 -18.74
N TYR A 191 15.20 -22.10 -17.67
CA TYR A 191 15.55 -23.52 -17.64
C TYR A 191 14.27 -24.37 -17.71
N ASN A 192 14.13 -25.14 -18.78
CA ASN A 192 12.96 -25.98 -19.04
C ASN A 192 13.07 -27.32 -18.32
N ASP A 193 11.92 -27.94 -18.03
CA ASP A 193 11.83 -29.24 -17.37
C ASP A 193 12.52 -30.39 -18.14
N ASP A 194 12.69 -30.24 -19.45
CA ASP A 194 13.38 -31.22 -20.31
C ASP A 194 14.91 -31.10 -20.28
N GLY A 195 15.44 -30.16 -19.48
CA GLY A 195 16.87 -29.88 -19.34
C GLY A 195 17.43 -28.94 -20.40
N THR A 196 16.60 -28.41 -21.31
CA THR A 196 17.02 -27.36 -22.24
C THR A 196 16.94 -25.98 -21.59
N ALA A 197 17.65 -25.02 -22.17
CA ALA A 197 17.55 -23.60 -21.79
C ALA A 197 17.08 -22.77 -22.99
N SER A 198 16.35 -21.69 -22.71
CA SER A 198 15.92 -20.73 -23.73
C SER A 198 16.23 -19.32 -23.27
N THR A 199 16.86 -18.53 -24.13
CA THR A 199 17.25 -17.15 -23.84
C THR A 199 16.42 -16.20 -24.69
N PHE A 200 15.87 -15.16 -24.08
CA PHE A 200 15.18 -14.09 -24.78
C PHE A 200 15.38 -12.75 -24.08
N PRO A 201 15.32 -11.63 -24.83
CA PRO A 201 15.52 -10.31 -24.26
C PRO A 201 14.30 -9.86 -23.45
N LEU A 202 14.55 -9.34 -22.25
CA LEU A 202 13.59 -8.52 -21.51
C LEU A 202 13.67 -7.05 -21.95
N GLN A 203 14.87 -6.59 -22.28
CA GLN A 203 15.12 -5.30 -22.89
C GLN A 203 16.36 -5.43 -23.79
N ASN A 204 16.29 -4.96 -25.03
CA ASN A 204 17.41 -5.08 -25.96
C ASN A 204 17.62 -3.87 -26.86
N ASN A 205 18.81 -3.81 -27.46
CA ASN A 205 19.26 -2.79 -28.40
C ASN A 205 19.15 -1.36 -27.83
N VAL A 206 19.36 -1.20 -26.52
CA VAL A 206 19.44 0.14 -25.92
C VAL A 206 20.82 0.69 -26.26
N MET A 207 20.85 1.62 -27.21
CA MET A 207 22.08 2.31 -27.61
C MET A 207 22.17 3.62 -26.83
N LEU A 208 23.05 3.66 -25.84
CA LEU A 208 23.20 4.83 -24.96
C LEU A 208 24.50 5.56 -25.28
N ARG A 209 24.43 6.88 -25.46
CA ARG A 209 25.59 7.76 -25.60
C ARG A 209 26.07 8.26 -24.22
N PRO A 210 27.23 8.93 -24.14
CA PRO A 210 27.68 9.53 -22.88
C PRO A 210 26.61 10.38 -22.20
N GLY A 211 26.64 10.42 -20.87
CA GLY A 211 25.56 10.96 -20.05
C GLY A 211 25.32 12.46 -20.22
N ASN A 212 26.30 13.22 -20.71
CA ASN A 212 26.10 14.61 -21.14
C ASN A 212 25.24 14.76 -22.41
N ARG A 213 24.88 13.65 -23.07
CA ARG A 213 24.05 13.61 -24.27
C ARG A 213 22.69 12.99 -24.00
N ASP A 214 22.67 11.77 -23.47
CA ASP A 214 21.43 11.00 -23.26
C ASP A 214 21.00 10.94 -21.79
N GLY A 215 21.85 11.39 -20.87
CA GLY A 215 21.56 11.38 -19.44
C GLY A 215 21.74 10.03 -18.75
N ILE A 216 21.11 9.89 -17.59
CA ILE A 216 21.06 8.63 -16.84
C ILE A 216 19.95 7.75 -17.42
N LEU A 217 20.31 6.54 -17.85
CA LEU A 217 19.34 5.51 -18.20
C LEU A 217 18.81 4.86 -16.92
N THR A 218 17.50 4.92 -16.69
CA THR A 218 16.81 4.12 -15.67
C THR A 218 16.01 3.00 -16.32
N PHE A 219 15.88 1.87 -15.63
CA PHE A 219 14.98 0.80 -16.04
C PHE A 219 14.35 0.10 -14.84
N ARG A 220 13.13 -0.38 -15.05
CA ARG A 220 12.35 -1.16 -14.07
C ARG A 220 11.52 -2.20 -14.80
N ILE A 221 11.85 -3.47 -14.60
CA ILE A 221 11.17 -4.59 -15.28
C ILE A 221 10.63 -5.54 -14.22
N GLY A 222 9.31 -5.71 -14.19
CA GLY A 222 8.66 -6.69 -13.33
C GLY A 222 8.83 -8.10 -13.84
N LEU A 223 9.24 -9.03 -12.97
CA LEU A 223 9.47 -10.42 -13.36
C LEU A 223 8.16 -11.24 -13.40
N GLY A 224 7.06 -10.69 -12.88
CA GLY A 224 5.76 -11.32 -12.81
C GLY A 224 4.81 -10.97 -13.96
N PRO A 225 3.48 -11.07 -13.74
CA PRO A 225 2.45 -10.83 -14.77
C PRO A 225 2.35 -9.37 -15.22
N GLU A 226 2.98 -8.43 -14.51
CA GLU A 226 3.06 -7.03 -14.88
C GLU A 226 3.97 -6.78 -16.10
N ASN A 227 4.94 -7.66 -16.38
CA ASN A 227 5.80 -7.49 -17.55
C ASN A 227 6.36 -8.81 -18.11
N ALA A 228 7.32 -9.47 -17.45
CA ALA A 228 8.08 -10.57 -18.07
C ALA A 228 7.39 -11.95 -18.04
N PHE A 229 6.33 -12.13 -17.25
CA PHE A 229 5.59 -13.39 -17.10
C PHE A 229 6.44 -14.62 -16.70
N LEU A 230 7.46 -14.45 -15.85
CA LEU A 230 8.40 -15.51 -15.43
C LEU A 230 7.93 -16.35 -14.22
N MET A 231 6.63 -16.30 -13.92
CA MET A 231 6.03 -16.94 -12.75
C MET A 231 6.23 -18.46 -12.79
N GLY A 232 6.73 -19.06 -11.71
CA GLY A 232 6.97 -20.50 -11.60
C GLY A 232 8.23 -20.98 -12.31
N MET A 233 8.91 -20.13 -13.06
CA MET A 233 10.09 -20.50 -13.84
C MET A 233 11.36 -20.36 -13.02
N GLN A 234 12.33 -21.25 -13.27
CA GLN A 234 13.73 -21.02 -12.90
C GLN A 234 14.40 -20.25 -14.02
N CYS A 235 14.99 -19.10 -13.69
CA CYS A 235 15.62 -18.25 -14.69
C CYS A 235 16.80 -17.45 -14.13
N ASP A 236 17.74 -17.14 -15.02
CA ASP A 236 18.86 -16.26 -14.74
C ASP A 236 18.72 -15.00 -15.60
N LEU A 237 19.05 -13.84 -15.02
CA LEU A 237 19.02 -12.56 -15.69
C LEU A 237 20.45 -12.17 -16.05
N ASN A 238 20.67 -11.57 -17.23
CA ASN A 238 21.99 -11.14 -17.65
C ASN A 238 21.95 -9.70 -18.16
N LEU A 239 22.57 -8.78 -17.42
CA LEU A 239 22.76 -7.40 -17.85
C LEU A 239 24.13 -7.30 -18.53
N SER A 240 24.13 -6.96 -19.82
CA SER A 240 25.34 -6.89 -20.65
C SER A 240 25.57 -5.51 -21.25
N PHE A 241 26.83 -5.21 -21.48
CA PHE A 241 27.34 -3.95 -22.02
C PHE A 241 28.30 -4.25 -23.16
N ASN A 242 28.15 -3.60 -24.31
CA ASN A 242 28.99 -3.85 -25.48
C ASN A 242 29.36 -2.54 -26.19
N ILE A 243 30.65 -2.39 -26.54
CA ILE A 243 31.21 -1.22 -27.24
C ILE A 243 31.65 -1.51 -28.69
N ASP A 244 31.29 -2.67 -29.26
CA ASP A 244 31.73 -3.11 -30.60
C ASP A 244 31.42 -2.08 -31.69
N PHE A 245 30.36 -1.29 -31.54
CA PHE A 245 30.02 -0.22 -32.49
C PHE A 245 31.14 0.83 -32.61
N ASN A 246 31.88 1.09 -31.53
CA ASN A 246 32.91 2.13 -31.46
C ASN A 246 34.32 1.58 -31.22
N LYS A 247 34.48 0.26 -31.14
CA LYS A 247 35.75 -0.36 -30.71
C LYS A 247 36.94 0.14 -31.50
N ASP A 248 36.84 0.24 -32.83
CA ASP A 248 38.00 0.61 -33.65
C ASP A 248 38.51 2.00 -33.23
N LYS A 249 37.59 2.94 -33.00
CA LYS A 249 37.90 4.30 -32.54
C LYS A 249 38.40 4.33 -31.09
N VAL A 250 37.78 3.57 -30.19
CA VAL A 250 38.21 3.45 -28.78
C VAL A 250 39.67 2.98 -28.68
N TYR A 251 40.04 1.94 -29.45
CA TYR A 251 41.38 1.39 -29.45
C TYR A 251 42.39 2.24 -30.23
N GLU A 252 41.99 2.88 -31.33
CA GLU A 252 42.84 3.86 -32.04
C GLU A 252 43.20 5.06 -31.15
N ASP A 253 42.24 5.53 -30.34
CA ASP A 253 42.41 6.64 -29.42
C ASP A 253 43.06 6.24 -28.08
N LEU A 254 43.41 4.95 -27.91
CA LEU A 254 44.04 4.36 -26.73
C LEU A 254 43.30 4.70 -25.43
N ARG A 255 41.97 4.61 -25.45
CA ARG A 255 41.10 5.00 -24.32
C ARG A 255 40.21 3.85 -23.88
N ASP A 256 39.62 4.05 -22.70
CA ASP A 256 38.58 3.20 -22.17
C ASP A 256 37.24 3.96 -22.13
N VAL A 257 36.16 3.20 -22.20
CA VAL A 257 34.80 3.65 -21.91
C VAL A 257 34.49 3.27 -20.47
N GLU A 258 34.16 4.26 -19.65
CA GLU A 258 33.76 4.05 -18.27
C GLU A 258 32.24 4.13 -18.14
N ILE A 259 31.65 3.07 -17.57
CA ILE A 259 30.21 2.96 -17.36
C ILE A 259 29.98 2.80 -15.86
N TYR A 260 29.16 3.69 -15.30
CA TYR A 260 28.77 3.65 -13.89
C TYR A 260 27.39 3.03 -13.74
N LEU A 261 27.32 1.94 -12.99
CA LEU A 261 26.09 1.29 -12.55
C LEU A 261 25.72 1.84 -11.17
N LEU A 262 24.87 2.86 -11.17
CA LEU A 262 24.48 3.63 -9.99
C LEU A 262 23.48 2.88 -9.11
N ASP A 263 22.63 2.06 -9.74
CA ASP A 263 21.71 1.17 -9.05
C ASP A 263 21.58 -0.13 -9.84
N LEU A 264 21.44 -1.24 -9.11
CA LEU A 264 21.05 -2.54 -9.62
C LEU A 264 20.51 -3.36 -8.46
N ARG A 265 19.23 -3.71 -8.50
CA ARG A 265 18.57 -4.43 -7.41
C ARG A 265 17.42 -5.31 -7.86
N ILE A 266 17.12 -6.30 -7.03
CA ILE A 266 15.93 -7.15 -7.11
C ILE A 266 15.01 -6.77 -5.95
N GLU A 267 13.82 -6.25 -6.27
CA GLU A 267 12.93 -5.63 -5.29
C GLU A 267 11.45 -5.93 -5.56
N ALA A 268 10.74 -6.42 -4.55
CA ALA A 268 9.29 -6.61 -4.62
C ALA A 268 8.54 -5.38 -4.09
N ASN A 269 7.42 -5.05 -4.75
CA ASN A 269 6.55 -3.90 -4.47
C ASN A 269 7.28 -2.54 -4.44
N PRO A 270 7.98 -2.14 -5.52
CA PRO A 270 8.80 -0.92 -5.52
C PRO A 270 8.03 0.39 -5.29
N SER A 271 6.73 0.44 -5.60
CA SER A 271 5.94 1.66 -5.37
C SER A 271 5.35 1.77 -3.95
N SER A 272 5.62 0.79 -3.09
CA SER A 272 5.28 0.81 -1.67
C SER A 272 6.20 1.77 -0.91
N SER A 273 5.72 2.35 0.20
CA SER A 273 6.59 3.07 1.15
C SER A 273 7.57 2.16 1.89
N THR A 274 7.34 0.85 1.82
CA THR A 274 8.20 -0.18 2.42
C THR A 274 8.42 -1.29 1.38
N PRO A 275 9.25 -1.05 0.35
CA PRO A 275 9.58 -2.07 -0.62
C PRO A 275 10.40 -3.19 0.04
N SER A 276 10.39 -4.38 -0.57
CA SER A 276 11.14 -5.54 -0.07
C SER A 276 12.27 -5.86 -1.02
N THR A 277 13.47 -5.35 -0.73
CA THR A 277 14.68 -5.57 -1.51
C THR A 277 15.31 -6.92 -1.13
N THR A 278 15.42 -7.84 -2.10
CA THR A 278 16.11 -9.14 -1.93
C THR A 278 17.63 -8.97 -2.01
N TRP A 279 18.08 -8.14 -2.94
CA TRP A 279 19.49 -7.83 -3.16
C TRP A 279 19.61 -6.47 -3.83
N SER A 280 20.60 -5.69 -3.43
CA SER A 280 21.01 -4.48 -4.14
C SER A 280 22.53 -4.40 -4.17
N ILE A 281 23.08 -3.87 -5.27
CA ILE A 281 24.49 -3.48 -5.33
C ILE A 281 24.81 -2.44 -4.27
N TYR A 282 23.86 -1.57 -3.94
CA TYR A 282 24.01 -0.50 -2.96
C TYR A 282 24.37 -1.02 -1.56
N ASP A 283 23.67 -2.06 -1.10
CA ASP A 283 23.80 -2.57 0.26
C ASP A 283 24.82 -3.70 0.37
N ASN A 284 24.93 -4.54 -0.66
CA ASN A 284 25.66 -5.80 -0.59
C ASN A 284 26.74 -5.94 -1.66
N GLY A 285 26.95 -4.93 -2.50
CA GLY A 285 27.82 -5.05 -3.65
C GLY A 285 27.36 -6.21 -4.54
N PHE A 286 28.33 -6.98 -5.04
CA PHE A 286 28.03 -8.16 -5.87
C PHE A 286 27.94 -9.47 -5.08
N ALA A 287 27.51 -9.41 -3.81
CA ALA A 287 27.29 -10.57 -2.96
C ALA A 287 25.83 -10.66 -2.49
N SER A 288 25.28 -11.87 -2.46
CA SER A 288 23.98 -12.13 -1.84
C SER A 288 23.94 -13.55 -1.25
N PRO A 289 23.28 -13.75 -0.09
CA PRO A 289 22.99 -15.08 0.42
C PRO A 289 21.76 -15.72 -0.23
N GLU A 290 20.91 -14.94 -0.89
CA GLU A 290 19.60 -15.39 -1.42
C GLU A 290 19.64 -15.71 -2.92
N ILE A 291 20.48 -15.01 -3.68
CA ILE A 291 20.63 -15.16 -5.13
C ILE A 291 22.11 -15.25 -5.51
N GLY A 292 22.42 -15.83 -6.67
CA GLY A 292 23.76 -15.78 -7.24
C GLY A 292 23.97 -14.46 -7.98
N VAL A 293 25.10 -13.79 -7.76
CA VAL A 293 25.49 -12.60 -8.53
C VAL A 293 26.90 -12.83 -9.02
N ILE A 294 27.05 -12.98 -10.35
CA ILE A 294 28.31 -13.27 -11.01
C ILE A 294 28.61 -12.10 -11.92
N LYS A 295 29.80 -11.52 -11.77
CA LYS A 295 30.26 -10.40 -12.59
C LYS A 295 31.53 -10.78 -13.33
N GLU A 296 31.71 -10.18 -14.50
CA GLU A 296 32.97 -10.27 -15.21
C GLU A 296 34.10 -9.47 -14.54
N VAL A 297 35.34 -9.72 -14.97
CA VAL A 297 36.55 -9.09 -14.42
C VAL A 297 36.56 -7.58 -14.68
N SER A 298 35.97 -7.14 -15.80
CA SER A 298 35.81 -5.73 -16.18
C SER A 298 34.83 -4.95 -15.31
N VAL A 299 34.07 -5.62 -14.44
CA VAL A 299 33.14 -5.01 -13.48
C VAL A 299 33.81 -4.90 -12.12
N GLU A 300 33.92 -3.70 -11.58
CA GLU A 300 34.46 -3.43 -10.25
C GLU A 300 33.39 -2.87 -9.32
N GLU A 301 33.49 -3.24 -8.04
CA GLU A 301 32.72 -2.61 -6.98
C GLU A 301 33.48 -1.40 -6.45
N GLN A 302 32.82 -0.26 -6.39
CA GLN A 302 33.37 1.02 -5.94
C GLN A 302 32.53 1.58 -4.80
N THR A 303 33.12 2.44 -3.98
CA THR A 303 32.47 3.07 -2.81
C THR A 303 32.88 4.54 -2.70
N GLY A 304 32.16 5.32 -1.91
CA GLY A 304 32.47 6.73 -1.65
C GLY A 304 31.69 7.71 -2.53
N ILE A 305 32.24 8.90 -2.72
CA ILE A 305 31.54 9.98 -3.43
C ILE A 305 31.83 9.88 -4.94
N LEU A 306 30.76 9.84 -5.73
CA LEU A 306 30.82 9.90 -7.19
C LEU A 306 30.19 11.20 -7.68
N TYR A 307 30.88 11.89 -8.59
CA TYR A 307 30.35 13.09 -9.24
C TYR A 307 30.12 12.81 -10.72
N LEU A 308 28.89 13.00 -11.18
CA LEU A 308 28.55 12.97 -12.59
C LEU A 308 28.40 14.40 -13.07
N GLY A 309 29.31 14.81 -13.96
CA GLY A 309 29.44 16.20 -14.40
C GLY A 309 30.44 17.02 -13.58
N GLY A 310 30.88 18.12 -14.18
CA GLY A 310 31.92 18.98 -13.63
C GLY A 310 32.62 19.77 -14.73
N THR A 311 33.93 19.92 -14.58
CA THR A 311 34.77 20.56 -15.59
C THR A 311 35.95 19.65 -15.88
N GLU A 312 36.07 19.21 -17.12
CA GLU A 312 37.19 18.42 -17.61
C GLU A 312 37.79 19.09 -18.85
N ASN A 313 39.12 19.25 -18.86
CA ASN A 313 39.85 19.90 -19.96
C ASN A 313 39.25 21.26 -20.41
N GLY A 314 38.69 22.02 -19.45
CA GLY A 314 38.04 23.31 -19.69
C GLY A 314 36.61 23.24 -20.24
N GLN A 315 36.06 22.04 -20.47
CA GLN A 315 34.67 21.82 -20.84
C GLN A 315 33.81 21.56 -19.61
N ILE A 316 32.70 22.27 -19.50
CA ILE A 316 31.68 22.02 -18.49
C ILE A 316 30.72 20.96 -19.06
N TYR A 317 30.45 19.91 -18.28
CA TYR A 317 29.55 18.82 -18.66
C TYR A 317 28.75 18.33 -17.46
N GLY A 318 27.68 17.59 -17.72
CA GLY A 318 26.77 17.07 -16.71
C GLY A 318 25.46 16.64 -17.34
N GLN A 319 24.42 16.43 -16.54
CA GLN A 319 23.08 16.15 -17.04
C GLN A 319 22.46 17.43 -17.61
N ASP A 320 22.26 17.48 -18.93
CA ASP A 320 21.54 18.59 -19.56
C ASP A 320 20.03 18.38 -19.47
N ILE A 321 19.31 19.44 -19.10
CA ILE A 321 17.85 19.47 -19.04
C ILE A 321 17.37 20.74 -19.73
N SER A 322 16.46 20.56 -20.69
CA SER A 322 15.92 21.66 -21.50
C SER A 322 14.54 22.10 -21.02
N PHE A 323 14.30 23.40 -21.11
CA PHE A 323 13.10 24.09 -20.70
C PHE A 323 12.65 25.03 -21.83
N LEU A 324 11.35 25.27 -21.93
CA LEU A 324 10.84 26.37 -22.73
C LEU A 324 10.79 27.63 -21.87
N PHE A 325 11.54 28.67 -22.25
CA PHE A 325 11.57 29.92 -21.51
C PHE A 325 10.28 30.72 -21.72
N ASN A 326 9.69 31.21 -20.62
CA ASN A 326 8.54 32.10 -20.56
C ASN A 326 8.76 33.16 -19.47
N ASN A 327 8.58 34.43 -19.81
CA ASN A 327 8.68 35.58 -18.90
C ASN A 327 7.67 35.59 -17.73
N ASP A 328 6.65 34.73 -17.74
CA ASP A 328 5.73 34.54 -16.61
C ASP A 328 6.42 33.91 -15.38
N THR A 329 7.54 33.21 -15.57
CA THR A 329 8.36 32.63 -14.49
C THR A 329 9.84 32.85 -14.74
N LEU A 330 10.56 33.19 -13.67
CA LEU A 330 12.03 33.30 -13.69
C LEU A 330 12.70 32.09 -13.03
N ASP A 331 11.91 31.20 -12.40
CA ASP A 331 12.39 29.99 -11.75
C ASP A 331 12.24 28.80 -12.71
N TYR A 332 13.34 28.08 -12.90
CA TYR A 332 13.41 26.85 -13.71
C TYR A 332 14.18 25.80 -12.91
N GLY A 333 13.65 24.58 -12.84
CA GLY A 333 14.26 23.49 -12.10
C GLY A 333 13.68 22.15 -12.53
N ILE A 334 14.27 21.06 -12.05
CA ILE A 334 13.80 19.72 -12.37
C ILE A 334 12.39 19.53 -11.84
N ASP A 335 11.50 18.92 -12.62
CA ASP A 335 10.12 18.64 -12.18
C ASP A 335 10.13 17.86 -10.86
N ALA A 336 9.29 18.25 -9.90
CA ALA A 336 9.23 17.63 -8.58
C ALA A 336 8.88 16.13 -8.63
N ASN A 337 8.25 15.67 -9.70
CA ASN A 337 7.90 14.26 -9.94
C ASN A 337 8.90 13.54 -10.87
N SER A 338 10.01 14.19 -11.25
CA SER A 338 11.02 13.58 -12.12
C SER A 338 11.72 12.41 -11.43
N GLU A 339 11.88 11.29 -12.14
CA GLU A 339 12.63 10.13 -11.66
C GLU A 339 14.09 10.47 -11.31
N LEU A 340 14.67 11.51 -11.95
CA LEU A 340 16.02 11.99 -11.66
C LEU A 340 16.19 12.42 -10.19
N LEU A 341 15.14 12.95 -9.56
CA LEU A 341 15.18 13.36 -8.15
C LEU A 341 15.05 12.17 -7.18
N SER A 342 14.74 10.99 -7.69
CA SER A 342 14.54 9.76 -6.92
C SER A 342 15.65 8.72 -7.10
N LEU A 343 16.73 9.09 -7.80
CA LEU A 343 17.86 8.21 -8.05
C LEU A 343 18.52 7.77 -6.75
N ASN A 344 18.81 6.48 -6.64
CA ASN A 344 19.42 5.91 -5.45
C ASN A 344 20.77 6.60 -5.16
N ALA A 345 21.02 6.89 -3.87
CA ALA A 345 22.22 7.57 -3.36
C ALA A 345 22.48 9.01 -3.87
N LEU A 346 21.59 9.62 -4.66
CA LEU A 346 21.74 11.01 -5.09
C LEU A 346 21.57 11.94 -3.87
N SER A 347 22.62 12.70 -3.58
CA SER A 347 22.72 13.51 -2.35
C SER A 347 22.68 15.01 -2.62
N GLU A 348 23.08 15.46 -3.81
CA GLU A 348 23.20 16.88 -4.15
C GLU A 348 23.10 17.07 -5.66
N ILE A 349 22.42 18.15 -6.07
CA ILE A 349 22.32 18.63 -7.45
C ILE A 349 22.85 20.06 -7.48
N THR A 350 23.66 20.40 -8.48
CA THR A 350 24.19 21.77 -8.66
C THR A 350 24.17 22.15 -10.12
N ALA A 351 23.54 23.27 -10.47
CA ALA A 351 23.59 23.82 -11.82
C ALA A 351 25.00 24.38 -12.09
N LEU A 352 25.62 23.95 -13.18
CA LEU A 352 26.95 24.38 -13.60
C LEU A 352 26.90 25.43 -14.71
N LYS A 353 25.94 25.29 -15.63
CA LYS A 353 25.89 26.06 -16.86
C LYS A 353 24.45 26.29 -17.30
N VAL A 354 24.18 27.46 -17.87
CA VAL A 354 22.89 27.82 -18.45
C VAL A 354 23.12 28.37 -19.85
N ASN A 355 22.55 27.72 -20.87
CA ASN A 355 22.61 28.14 -22.27
C ASN A 355 21.20 28.37 -22.81
N GLY A 356 20.99 29.40 -23.61
CA GLY A 356 19.71 29.60 -24.30
C GLY A 356 19.86 30.50 -25.50
N ILE A 357 18.75 30.96 -26.05
CA ILE A 357 18.75 31.93 -27.15
C ILE A 357 18.56 33.33 -26.56
N LYS A 358 19.37 34.28 -27.03
CA LYS A 358 19.23 35.70 -26.72
C LYS A 358 19.48 36.53 -27.98
N ASP A 359 18.57 37.45 -28.28
CA ASP A 359 18.62 38.30 -29.47
C ASP A 359 18.77 37.48 -30.77
N GLY A 360 18.24 36.25 -30.80
CA GLY A 360 18.31 35.30 -31.91
C GLY A 360 19.57 34.44 -32.00
N ASP A 361 20.54 34.60 -31.08
CA ASP A 361 21.80 33.84 -31.07
C ASP A 361 21.95 32.98 -29.80
N ASN A 362 22.75 31.91 -29.88
CA ASN A 362 23.10 31.12 -28.69
C ASN A 362 23.90 31.97 -27.70
N TYR A 363 23.48 31.96 -26.44
CA TYR A 363 24.07 32.73 -25.36
C TYR A 363 24.27 31.87 -24.11
N GLU A 364 25.46 31.95 -23.53
CA GLU A 364 25.78 31.35 -22.25
C GLU A 364 25.55 32.40 -21.15
N PHE A 365 24.60 32.13 -20.26
CA PHE A 365 24.23 33.04 -19.18
C PHE A 365 25.18 32.89 -17.99
N ILE A 366 25.64 34.01 -17.45
CA ILE A 366 26.68 34.07 -16.43
C ILE A 366 26.06 34.00 -15.04
N GLN A 367 26.46 32.99 -14.26
CA GLN A 367 26.03 32.85 -12.87
C GLN A 367 26.44 34.06 -12.02
N GLY A 368 25.54 34.54 -11.15
CA GLY A 368 25.71 35.72 -10.31
C GLY A 368 25.49 37.06 -11.02
N ILE A 369 25.35 37.05 -12.35
CA ILE A 369 25.00 38.23 -13.15
C ILE A 369 23.60 38.05 -13.76
N ASP A 370 23.43 36.96 -14.51
CA ASP A 370 22.20 36.69 -15.27
C ASP A 370 21.27 35.75 -14.51
N TRP A 371 21.81 34.81 -13.74
CA TRP A 371 21.05 33.84 -12.95
C TRP A 371 21.76 33.45 -11.66
N ASN A 372 21.05 32.87 -10.70
CA ASN A 372 21.61 32.26 -9.49
C ASN A 372 20.85 30.97 -9.12
N MET A 373 21.30 30.29 -8.06
CA MET A 373 20.58 29.17 -7.45
C MET A 373 20.03 29.62 -6.10
N PRO A 374 18.79 30.15 -6.03
CA PRO A 374 18.31 30.90 -4.88
C PRO A 374 18.16 30.05 -3.61
N TYR A 375 18.02 28.73 -3.76
CA TYR A 375 17.81 27.81 -2.65
C TYR A 375 19.02 26.90 -2.37
N ASN A 376 20.03 26.88 -3.23
CA ASN A 376 21.18 25.98 -3.07
C ASN A 376 22.25 26.59 -2.13
N PRO A 377 22.79 25.83 -1.16
CA PRO A 377 22.40 24.47 -0.77
C PRO A 377 21.26 24.48 0.26
N SER A 378 20.20 23.70 -0.01
CA SER A 378 19.07 23.47 0.90
C SER A 378 19.06 22.06 1.49
N GLY A 379 19.69 21.09 0.83
CA GLY A 379 19.60 19.68 1.18
C GLY A 379 18.31 19.00 0.69
N ILE A 380 17.50 19.71 -0.12
CA ILE A 380 16.32 19.17 -0.78
C ILE A 380 16.60 19.19 -2.29
N LEU A 381 16.70 18.01 -2.91
CA LEU A 381 17.14 17.85 -4.31
C LEU A 381 16.36 18.72 -5.31
N TYR A 382 15.03 18.81 -5.15
CA TYR A 382 14.19 19.68 -5.97
C TYR A 382 14.63 21.15 -5.88
N ASN A 383 14.69 21.70 -4.66
CA ASN A 383 15.09 23.09 -4.43
C ASN A 383 16.51 23.36 -4.91
N ASP A 384 17.41 22.40 -4.70
CA ASP A 384 18.82 22.49 -5.12
C ASP A 384 18.98 22.43 -6.64
N SER A 385 17.96 22.02 -7.39
CA SER A 385 17.95 22.06 -8.85
C SER A 385 17.44 23.40 -9.43
N VAL A 386 16.82 24.27 -8.63
CA VAL A 386 16.20 25.49 -9.15
C VAL A 386 17.26 26.56 -9.45
N ILE A 387 17.20 27.10 -10.68
CA ILE A 387 17.84 28.34 -11.08
C ILE A 387 16.81 29.48 -11.11
N HIS A 388 17.27 30.71 -10.86
CA HIS A 388 16.47 31.92 -10.96
C HIS A 388 17.18 32.99 -11.78
N PHE A 389 16.50 33.58 -12.76
CA PHE A 389 17.04 34.70 -13.56
C PHE A 389 16.94 36.05 -12.84
N LEU A 390 18.00 36.85 -12.90
CA LEU A 390 18.17 38.11 -12.15
C LEU A 390 17.70 39.38 -12.91
N GLU A 391 16.74 39.24 -13.83
CA GLU A 391 16.10 40.30 -14.66
C GLU A 391 17.02 41.12 -15.60
N ALA A 392 18.34 41.17 -15.39
CA ALA A 392 19.25 41.99 -16.20
C ALA A 392 19.40 41.47 -17.64
N THR A 393 19.42 40.15 -17.80
CA THR A 393 19.65 39.46 -19.07
C THR A 393 18.78 38.21 -19.11
N LEU A 394 17.69 38.25 -19.89
CA LEU A 394 16.79 37.11 -20.07
C LEU A 394 16.99 36.45 -21.44
N PRO A 395 16.67 35.15 -21.58
CA PRO A 395 16.46 34.50 -22.87
C PRO A 395 15.30 35.12 -23.65
N ASP A 396 15.27 34.85 -24.95
CA ASP A 396 14.17 35.26 -25.82
C ASP A 396 12.89 34.47 -25.47
N GLU A 397 11.75 35.16 -25.37
CA GLU A 397 10.46 34.55 -25.06
C GLU A 397 10.13 33.39 -26.02
N GLY A 398 9.74 32.24 -25.46
CA GLY A 398 9.35 31.05 -26.22
C GLY A 398 10.52 30.31 -26.87
N THR A 399 11.76 30.56 -26.45
CA THR A 399 12.94 29.81 -26.91
C THR A 399 13.38 28.74 -25.91
N GLU A 400 14.15 27.77 -26.37
CA GLU A 400 14.71 26.72 -25.52
C GLU A 400 15.86 27.25 -24.66
N LEU A 401 15.85 26.85 -23.40
CA LEU A 401 16.86 27.07 -22.40
C LEU A 401 17.35 25.71 -21.90
N SER A 402 18.66 25.48 -21.84
CA SER A 402 19.25 24.29 -21.26
C SER A 402 20.05 24.63 -20.00
N VAL A 403 19.87 23.80 -18.96
CA VAL A 403 20.64 23.86 -17.71
C VAL A 403 21.42 22.55 -17.57
N THR A 404 22.74 22.67 -17.43
CA THR A 404 23.66 21.55 -17.19
C THR A 404 23.84 21.35 -15.68
N TYR A 405 23.50 20.17 -15.18
CA TYR A 405 23.60 19.83 -13.76
C TYR A 405 24.76 18.87 -13.46
N LYS A 406 25.47 19.17 -12.37
CA LYS A 406 26.33 18.23 -11.67
C LYS A 406 25.51 17.46 -10.66
N LEU A 407 25.65 16.14 -10.68
CA LEU A 407 25.00 15.23 -9.75
C LEU A 407 26.06 14.61 -8.83
N LYS A 408 25.81 14.61 -7.53
CA LYS A 408 26.70 14.00 -6.54
C LYS A 408 25.99 12.84 -5.85
N PHE A 409 26.56 11.66 -6.01
CA PHE A 409 26.11 10.46 -5.34
C PHE A 409 27.01 10.17 -4.14
N ASP A 410 26.38 9.81 -3.02
CA ASP A 410 27.08 9.44 -1.79
C ASP A 410 26.91 7.95 -1.50
N PHE A 411 27.90 7.17 -1.95
CA PHE A 411 28.03 5.75 -1.62
C PHE A 411 29.00 5.54 -0.46
N THR A 412 29.13 6.49 0.49
CA THR A 412 29.98 6.28 1.66
C THR A 412 29.41 5.16 2.54
N GLY A 413 30.13 4.04 2.66
CA GLY A 413 29.66 2.85 3.37
C GLY A 413 28.65 2.01 2.59
N LYS A 414 28.50 2.29 1.29
CA LYS A 414 27.63 1.63 0.31
C LYS A 414 28.40 1.43 -0.99
N SER A 415 27.83 0.74 -1.96
CA SER A 415 28.55 0.38 -3.18
C SER A 415 27.83 0.77 -4.46
N PHE A 416 28.59 0.97 -5.53
CA PHE A 416 28.13 1.11 -6.91
C PHE A 416 29.06 0.32 -7.84
N GLY A 417 28.63 0.09 -9.07
CA GLY A 417 29.43 -0.61 -10.07
C GLY A 417 30.18 0.34 -10.98
N LYS A 418 31.44 0.02 -11.30
CA LYS A 418 32.18 0.64 -12.40
C LYS A 418 32.58 -0.45 -13.40
N ILE A 419 32.25 -0.23 -14.66
CA ILE A 419 32.60 -1.13 -15.76
C ILE A 419 33.55 -0.37 -16.66
N THR A 420 34.69 -0.97 -16.96
CA THR A 420 35.69 -0.41 -17.87
C THR A 420 35.80 -1.31 -19.10
N LEU A 421 35.62 -0.76 -20.28
CA LEU A 421 35.75 -1.47 -21.56
C LEU A 421 36.71 -0.70 -22.47
N GLY A 422 37.59 -1.38 -23.19
CA GLY A 422 38.45 -0.77 -24.19
C GLY A 422 39.93 -1.10 -24.03
N TYR A 423 40.77 -0.13 -24.34
CA TYR A 423 42.18 -0.33 -24.62
C TYR A 423 42.99 -0.93 -23.45
N SER A 424 42.74 -0.53 -22.20
CA SER A 424 43.58 -0.91 -21.06
C SER A 424 43.42 -2.37 -20.64
N ASN A 425 42.26 -2.97 -20.93
CA ASN A 425 41.90 -4.32 -20.51
C ASN A 425 41.52 -5.27 -21.65
N ASP A 426 41.47 -4.78 -22.90
CA ASP A 426 41.18 -5.55 -24.11
C ASP A 426 39.77 -6.20 -24.09
N TYR A 427 38.84 -5.62 -23.32
CA TYR A 427 37.44 -6.05 -23.25
C TYR A 427 36.54 -5.14 -24.07
N ASN A 428 35.74 -5.71 -24.96
CA ASN A 428 34.68 -4.99 -25.70
C ASN A 428 33.28 -5.23 -25.12
N GLU A 429 33.16 -6.26 -24.29
CA GLU A 429 31.91 -6.65 -23.65
C GLU A 429 32.15 -6.92 -22.17
N SER A 430 31.09 -6.72 -21.39
CA SER A 430 31.04 -7.09 -19.98
C SER A 430 29.63 -7.50 -19.61
N SER A 431 29.50 -8.32 -18.57
CA SER A 431 28.20 -8.80 -18.11
C SER A 431 28.12 -8.99 -16.60
N ILE A 432 26.89 -8.88 -16.09
CA ILE A 432 26.50 -9.19 -14.72
C ILE A 432 25.33 -10.17 -14.81
N GLU A 433 25.56 -11.40 -14.38
CA GLU A 433 24.58 -12.47 -14.31
C GLU A 433 23.99 -12.55 -12.90
N ILE A 434 22.66 -12.55 -12.82
CA ILE A 434 21.88 -12.69 -11.59
C ILE A 434 21.15 -14.03 -11.67
N GLN A 435 21.60 -15.00 -10.86
CA GLN A 435 21.07 -16.35 -10.83
C GLN A 435 19.98 -16.47 -9.78
N LEU A 436 18.73 -16.72 -10.22
CA LEU A 436 17.60 -16.87 -9.32
C LEU A 436 17.40 -18.35 -9.00
N PRO A 437 17.48 -18.77 -7.73
CA PRO A 437 17.34 -20.17 -7.38
C PRO A 437 15.94 -20.70 -7.72
N GLN A 438 15.85 -22.01 -7.94
CA GLN A 438 14.55 -22.65 -8.19
C GLN A 438 13.55 -22.34 -7.07
N GLY A 439 12.35 -21.90 -7.45
CA GLY A 439 11.29 -21.52 -6.51
C GLY A 439 11.35 -20.08 -6.01
N PHE A 440 12.37 -19.30 -6.40
CA PHE A 440 12.44 -17.87 -6.11
C PHE A 440 11.25 -17.10 -6.70
N LEU A 441 10.87 -17.42 -7.95
CA LEU A 441 9.64 -16.97 -8.58
C LEU A 441 8.59 -18.07 -8.44
N PRO A 442 7.69 -18.02 -7.45
CA PRO A 442 6.68 -19.06 -7.27
C PRO A 442 5.69 -19.08 -8.44
N GLU A 443 4.92 -20.15 -8.56
CA GLU A 443 3.74 -20.18 -9.44
C GLU A 443 2.77 -19.05 -9.11
N SER A 444 2.04 -18.52 -10.10
CA SER A 444 1.12 -17.39 -9.92
C SER A 444 0.09 -17.63 -8.80
N ASN A 445 -0.44 -18.86 -8.73
CA ASN A 445 -1.39 -19.28 -7.70
C ASN A 445 -0.77 -19.56 -6.32
N LYS A 446 0.52 -19.28 -6.14
CA LYS A 446 1.26 -19.38 -4.87
C LYS A 446 1.93 -18.06 -4.49
N SER A 447 1.85 -17.04 -5.33
CA SER A 447 2.43 -15.72 -5.10
C SER A 447 1.51 -14.88 -4.21
N TYR A 448 1.59 -15.14 -2.91
CA TYR A 448 0.81 -14.43 -1.90
C TYR A 448 1.71 -13.82 -0.83
N SER A 449 1.37 -12.61 -0.41
CA SER A 449 1.94 -11.94 0.75
C SER A 449 0.95 -11.98 1.89
N ALA A 450 1.43 -12.14 3.12
CA ALA A 450 0.55 -12.21 4.27
C ALA A 450 -0.19 -10.88 4.50
N MET A 451 -1.49 -10.94 4.77
CA MET A 451 -2.23 -9.77 5.25
C MET A 451 -2.14 -9.70 6.77
N PHE A 452 -1.82 -8.53 7.32
CA PHE A 452 -1.79 -8.29 8.76
C PHE A 452 -3.02 -7.48 9.17
N THR A 453 -3.71 -7.92 10.21
CA THR A 453 -4.76 -7.14 10.87
C THR A 453 -4.08 -6.15 11.81
N ARG A 454 -4.34 -4.85 11.61
CA ARG A 454 -3.77 -3.79 12.42
C ARG A 454 -4.52 -3.64 13.75
N PHE A 455 -3.77 -3.46 14.82
CA PHE A 455 -4.23 -3.15 16.16
C PHE A 455 -3.41 -1.99 16.72
N ASN A 456 -4.03 -1.22 17.61
CA ASN A 456 -3.38 -0.16 18.37
C ASN A 456 -3.60 -0.45 19.86
N GLN A 457 -2.54 -0.39 20.65
CA GLN A 457 -2.61 -0.63 22.08
C GLN A 457 -1.78 0.41 22.84
N SER A 458 -2.37 1.02 23.87
CA SER A 458 -1.70 2.02 24.68
C SER A 458 -1.03 1.38 25.90
N GLY A 459 0.28 1.63 26.04
CA GLY A 459 1.08 1.25 27.19
C GLY A 459 1.10 2.33 28.26
N ALA A 460 0.86 1.93 29.51
CA ALA A 460 1.18 2.78 30.65
C ALA A 460 2.71 2.84 30.79
N GLY A 461 3.28 4.04 30.93
CA GLY A 461 4.69 4.17 31.28
C GLY A 461 5.03 3.41 32.58
N LEU A 462 6.31 3.11 32.78
CA LEU A 462 6.90 2.38 33.91
C LEU A 462 6.77 0.85 33.84
N VAL A 463 6.42 0.30 32.68
CA VAL A 463 6.46 -1.13 32.39
C VAL A 463 7.64 -1.47 31.47
N SER A 464 8.52 -2.40 31.88
CA SER A 464 9.70 -2.81 31.10
C SER A 464 9.44 -3.97 30.14
N VAL A 465 8.39 -4.76 30.38
CA VAL A 465 7.94 -5.86 29.51
C VAL A 465 6.46 -5.67 29.25
N TYR A 466 6.09 -5.53 27.98
CA TYR A 466 4.75 -5.18 27.55
C TYR A 466 4.23 -6.25 26.58
N SER A 467 3.20 -6.97 26.99
CA SER A 467 2.56 -8.01 26.17
C SER A 467 1.42 -7.43 25.36
N LEU A 468 1.37 -7.78 24.07
CA LEU A 468 0.34 -7.29 23.15
C LEU A 468 -0.94 -8.11 23.28
N ASP A 469 -2.08 -7.42 23.31
CA ASP A 469 -3.40 -8.02 23.59
C ASP A 469 -3.81 -9.03 22.52
N TYR A 470 -3.43 -8.83 21.26
CA TYR A 470 -3.76 -9.75 20.17
C TYR A 470 -2.57 -10.62 19.80
N GLY A 471 -2.83 -11.93 19.78
CA GLY A 471 -1.85 -12.98 19.51
C GLY A 471 -2.21 -13.81 18.30
N ARG A 472 -1.44 -14.87 18.05
CA ARG A 472 -1.74 -15.85 17.00
C ARG A 472 -1.49 -17.26 17.48
N GLN A 473 -2.41 -18.17 17.21
CA GLN A 473 -2.23 -19.57 17.57
C GLN A 473 -0.92 -20.13 16.99
N ASN A 474 -0.08 -20.74 17.85
CA ASN A 474 1.26 -21.22 17.49
C ASN A 474 2.17 -20.12 16.93
N ALA A 475 2.04 -18.90 17.48
CA ALA A 475 2.74 -17.71 17.02
C ALA A 475 4.26 -17.91 16.88
N VAL A 476 4.79 -17.37 15.79
CA VAL A 476 6.21 -17.08 15.61
C VAL A 476 6.43 -15.58 15.42
N LEU A 477 7.66 -15.09 15.59
CA LEU A 477 7.95 -13.67 15.48
C LEU A 477 7.54 -13.06 14.13
N SER A 478 7.64 -13.82 13.03
CA SER A 478 7.24 -13.36 11.70
C SER A 478 5.72 -13.22 11.50
N ASP A 479 4.92 -13.61 12.49
CA ASP A 479 3.47 -13.37 12.50
C ASP A 479 3.12 -11.97 12.99
N PHE A 480 4.09 -11.16 13.41
CA PHE A 480 3.87 -9.83 13.96
C PHE A 480 4.73 -8.79 13.25
N ILE A 481 4.18 -7.58 13.07
CA ILE A 481 4.90 -6.39 12.59
C ILE A 481 4.59 -5.25 13.55
N ILE A 482 5.59 -4.46 13.95
CA ILE A 482 5.39 -3.22 14.70
C ILE A 482 5.63 -2.07 13.73
N TYR A 483 4.58 -1.29 13.45
CA TYR A 483 4.63 -0.21 12.46
C TYR A 483 5.35 1.03 12.99
N ASN A 484 5.31 1.27 14.29
CA ASN A 484 5.98 2.40 14.93
C ASN A 484 7.20 1.99 15.79
N GLU A 485 7.93 0.95 15.35
CA GLU A 485 9.07 0.39 16.10
C GLU A 485 10.14 1.44 16.42
N ALA A 486 10.51 2.29 15.46
CA ALA A 486 11.50 3.35 15.68
C ALA A 486 11.07 4.36 16.77
N GLU A 487 9.78 4.71 16.85
CA GLU A 487 9.27 5.60 17.91
C GLU A 487 9.39 4.94 19.28
N LEU A 488 9.15 3.62 19.35
CA LEU A 488 9.33 2.84 20.58
C LEU A 488 10.80 2.72 20.98
N GLU A 489 11.72 2.61 20.01
CA GLU A 489 13.16 2.58 20.27
C GLU A 489 13.68 3.91 20.83
N THR A 490 13.15 5.06 20.39
CA THR A 490 13.47 6.36 21.00
C THR A 490 13.05 6.42 22.47
N LEU A 491 11.95 5.76 22.84
CA LEU A 491 11.56 5.61 24.26
C LEU A 491 12.49 4.69 25.04
N ASN A 492 13.21 3.78 24.36
CA ASN A 492 14.24 2.91 24.92
C ASN A 492 15.65 3.52 24.86
N ALA A 493 15.75 4.86 24.88
CA ALA A 493 17.01 5.59 24.76
C ALA A 493 17.80 5.26 23.47
N ASP A 494 17.09 5.08 22.36
CA ASP A 494 17.61 4.71 21.04
C ASP A 494 18.31 3.33 21.01
N TYR A 495 18.00 2.46 21.98
CA TYR A 495 18.40 1.05 21.95
C TYR A 495 17.29 0.18 21.34
N PRO A 496 17.65 -0.87 20.58
CA PRO A 496 16.67 -1.81 20.07
C PRO A 496 15.81 -2.43 21.17
N ILE A 497 14.51 -2.48 20.94
CA ILE A 497 13.58 -3.25 21.78
C ILE A 497 13.78 -4.75 21.53
N SER A 498 13.59 -5.58 22.57
CA SER A 498 13.62 -7.03 22.41
C SER A 498 12.20 -7.57 22.20
N LYS A 499 12.05 -8.52 21.27
CA LYS A 499 10.77 -9.13 20.87
C LYS A 499 10.78 -10.62 21.16
N THR A 500 9.81 -11.11 21.93
CA THR A 500 9.67 -12.54 22.26
C THR A 500 8.21 -12.98 22.19
N ILE A 501 7.96 -14.24 21.85
CA ILE A 501 6.60 -14.80 21.90
C ILE A 501 6.40 -15.49 23.25
N VAL A 502 5.38 -15.08 23.99
CA VAL A 502 4.96 -15.69 25.25
C VAL A 502 3.47 -15.99 25.16
N SER A 503 3.11 -17.26 25.39
CA SER A 503 1.71 -17.71 25.39
C SER A 503 0.91 -17.33 24.13
N ASN A 504 1.54 -17.33 22.95
CA ASN A 504 0.99 -16.90 21.65
C ASN A 504 0.92 -15.39 21.38
N HIS A 505 1.38 -14.56 22.30
CA HIS A 505 1.38 -13.11 22.17
C HIS A 505 2.80 -12.58 22.02
N LEU A 506 2.96 -11.47 21.30
CA LEU A 506 4.22 -10.76 21.21
C LEU A 506 4.45 -9.94 22.49
N GLU A 507 5.58 -10.15 23.14
CA GLU A 507 6.08 -9.32 24.23
C GLU A 507 7.21 -8.42 23.73
N ILE A 508 7.10 -7.14 24.03
CA ILE A 508 8.11 -6.10 23.81
C ILE A 508 8.83 -5.84 25.12
N THR A 509 10.15 -5.93 25.12
CA THR A 509 10.99 -5.63 26.28
C THR A 509 11.86 -4.41 26.03
N PHE A 510 11.69 -3.39 26.89
CA PHE A 510 12.53 -2.20 26.94
C PHE A 510 13.80 -2.49 27.75
N THR A 511 14.90 -2.71 27.04
CA THR A 511 16.15 -3.24 27.60
C THR A 511 16.92 -2.24 28.45
N GLN A 512 16.69 -0.93 28.26
CA GLN A 512 17.34 0.14 29.05
C GLN A 512 16.49 0.63 30.24
N GLY A 513 15.37 -0.05 30.51
CA GLY A 513 14.44 0.33 31.56
C GLY A 513 13.09 0.77 30.99
N ALA A 514 12.08 0.82 31.85
CA ALA A 514 10.73 1.13 31.43
C ALA A 514 10.58 2.57 30.91
N PRO A 515 9.79 2.81 29.84
CA PRO A 515 9.48 4.16 29.37
C PRO A 515 8.84 5.00 30.47
N ASN A 516 9.27 6.25 30.67
CA ASN A 516 8.71 7.11 31.71
C ASN A 516 7.42 7.84 31.29
N THR A 517 7.00 7.68 30.04
CA THR A 517 5.80 8.28 29.46
C THR A 517 4.88 7.20 28.91
N PRO A 518 3.55 7.45 28.86
CA PRO A 518 2.65 6.61 28.08
C PRO A 518 3.11 6.54 26.61
N PHE A 519 2.82 5.41 25.97
CA PHE A 519 3.18 5.16 24.59
C PHE A 519 2.09 4.35 23.89
N ASN A 520 2.10 4.34 22.56
CA ASN A 520 1.22 3.49 21.77
C ASN A 520 2.07 2.50 21.00
N VAL A 521 1.57 1.28 20.87
CA VAL A 521 2.12 0.27 19.97
C VAL A 521 1.13 0.10 18.83
N ASP A 522 1.55 0.49 17.63
CA ASP A 522 0.85 0.19 16.38
C ASP A 522 1.44 -1.09 15.81
N TYR A 523 0.68 -2.18 15.83
CA TYR A 523 1.16 -3.48 15.40
C TYR A 523 0.17 -4.22 14.52
N GLY A 524 0.68 -5.15 13.72
CA GLY A 524 -0.09 -6.04 12.88
C GLY A 524 0.07 -7.48 13.34
N VAL A 525 -1.02 -8.23 13.41
CA VAL A 525 -0.99 -9.70 13.57
C VAL A 525 -1.38 -10.34 12.25
N LYS A 526 -0.57 -11.30 11.79
CA LYS A 526 -0.80 -12.00 10.54
C LYS A 526 -2.13 -12.75 10.56
N SER A 527 -2.99 -12.41 9.61
CA SER A 527 -4.34 -12.95 9.48
C SER A 527 -4.37 -14.28 8.71
N GLN A 528 -5.57 -14.85 8.58
CA GLN A 528 -5.83 -15.99 7.69
C GLN A 528 -5.87 -15.60 6.21
N TYR A 529 -5.83 -14.31 5.91
CA TYR A 529 -5.88 -13.80 4.56
C TYR A 529 -4.47 -13.53 4.02
N SER A 530 -4.33 -13.75 2.72
CA SER A 530 -3.13 -13.37 1.98
C SER A 530 -3.52 -12.52 0.78
N LEU A 531 -2.66 -11.59 0.41
CA LEU A 531 -2.85 -10.65 -0.70
C LEU A 531 -2.02 -11.13 -1.89
N SER A 532 -2.60 -11.09 -3.09
CA SER A 532 -1.91 -11.38 -4.35
C SER A 532 -1.56 -10.07 -5.08
N TYR A 533 -1.62 -10.08 -6.41
CA TYR A 533 -1.48 -8.89 -7.24
C TYR A 533 -2.63 -7.89 -7.06
N GLY A 534 -2.39 -6.65 -7.47
CA GLY A 534 -3.38 -5.58 -7.40
C GLY A 534 -2.82 -4.25 -7.85
N PHE A 535 -3.43 -3.17 -7.38
CA PHE A 535 -2.96 -1.82 -7.61
C PHE A 535 -2.28 -1.29 -6.35
N GLN A 536 -1.01 -0.95 -6.49
CA GLN A 536 -0.21 -0.40 -5.41
C GLN A 536 -0.45 1.10 -5.31
N LYS A 537 -0.76 1.60 -4.11
CA LYS A 537 -0.79 3.04 -3.85
C LYS A 537 0.64 3.56 -3.75
N LEU A 538 0.96 4.63 -4.49
CA LEU A 538 2.27 5.25 -4.46
C LEU A 538 2.61 5.72 -3.04
N ASN A 539 3.79 5.37 -2.55
CA ASN A 539 4.30 5.82 -1.25
C ASN A 539 3.37 5.51 -0.06
N LYS A 540 2.52 4.48 -0.18
CA LYS A 540 1.75 3.92 0.94
C LYS A 540 2.23 2.51 1.23
N SER A 541 1.93 2.04 2.44
CA SER A 541 2.32 0.68 2.80
C SER A 541 1.63 -0.32 1.87
N TYR A 542 2.26 -1.47 1.65
CA TYR A 542 1.68 -2.58 0.89
C TYR A 542 0.25 -2.93 1.33
N SER A 543 -0.03 -2.86 2.64
CA SER A 543 -1.35 -3.12 3.23
C SER A 543 -2.42 -2.06 2.96
N ASP A 544 -2.06 -0.85 2.53
CA ASP A 544 -3.02 0.21 2.20
C ASP A 544 -3.50 0.11 0.73
N SER A 545 -2.91 -0.81 -0.05
CA SER A 545 -3.16 -0.99 -1.47
C SER A 545 -4.39 -1.84 -1.78
N ILE A 546 -4.84 -1.78 -3.03
CA ILE A 546 -6.02 -2.50 -3.52
C ILE A 546 -5.55 -3.82 -4.10
N ARG A 547 -5.72 -4.94 -3.38
CA ARG A 547 -5.22 -6.24 -3.81
C ARG A 547 -6.24 -7.36 -3.74
N LEU A 548 -6.05 -8.39 -4.57
CA LEU A 548 -6.87 -9.60 -4.50
C LEU A 548 -6.59 -10.33 -3.19
N MET A 549 -7.64 -10.64 -2.44
CA MET A 549 -7.56 -11.33 -1.16
C MET A 549 -7.85 -12.82 -1.34
N TYR A 550 -7.00 -13.66 -0.77
CA TYR A 550 -7.17 -15.10 -0.66
C TYR A 550 -7.40 -15.48 0.80
N ASN A 551 -8.37 -16.34 1.07
CA ASN A 551 -8.65 -16.85 2.41
C ASN A 551 -8.10 -18.27 2.57
N ASP A 552 -7.13 -18.45 3.46
CA ASP A 552 -6.67 -19.77 3.87
C ASP A 552 -7.43 -20.20 5.12
N THR A 553 -8.44 -21.06 4.93
CA THR A 553 -9.26 -21.58 6.02
C THR A 553 -8.47 -22.43 7.02
N THR A 554 -7.27 -22.89 6.65
CA THR A 554 -6.39 -23.70 7.50
C THR A 554 -5.35 -22.88 8.26
N ALA A 555 -5.25 -21.58 7.98
CA ALA A 555 -4.30 -20.70 8.66
C ALA A 555 -4.65 -20.54 10.16
N PRO A 556 -3.63 -20.46 11.03
CA PRO A 556 -3.83 -20.19 12.45
C PRO A 556 -4.58 -18.88 12.70
N LYS A 557 -5.54 -18.92 13.63
CA LYS A 557 -6.42 -17.79 13.96
C LYS A 557 -5.72 -16.73 14.81
N ILE A 558 -6.19 -15.50 14.68
CA ILE A 558 -5.84 -14.42 15.60
C ILE A 558 -6.56 -14.69 16.92
N LEU A 559 -5.85 -14.46 18.01
CA LEU A 559 -6.33 -14.64 19.37
C LEU A 559 -6.52 -13.28 20.05
N ASP A 560 -7.54 -13.14 20.88
CA ASP A 560 -7.69 -12.03 21.81
C ASP A 560 -6.79 -12.21 23.07
N GLU A 561 -6.83 -11.25 23.99
CA GLU A 561 -6.01 -11.26 25.23
C GLU A 561 -6.27 -12.48 26.12
N SER A 562 -7.45 -13.09 25.98
CA SER A 562 -7.89 -14.26 26.73
C SER A 562 -7.64 -15.58 25.96
N ASN A 563 -6.91 -15.52 24.84
CA ASN A 563 -6.67 -16.62 23.92
C ASN A 563 -7.95 -17.20 23.25
N ASN A 564 -9.01 -16.40 23.11
CA ASN A 564 -10.17 -16.78 22.28
C ASN A 564 -9.91 -16.43 20.82
N GLU A 565 -10.43 -17.26 19.91
CA GLU A 565 -10.34 -17.02 18.46
C GLU A 565 -11.26 -15.87 18.01
N LEU A 566 -10.74 -15.01 17.14
CA LEU A 566 -11.49 -13.93 16.46
C LEU A 566 -12.13 -14.35 15.14
#